data_AF-A0A4R4AFY6-F1
#
_entry.id   AF-A0A4R4AFY6-F1
#
_cell.length_a   1.000
_cell.length_b   1.000
_cell.length_c   1.000
_cell.angle_alpha   90.00
_cell.angle_beta   90.00
_cell.angle_gamma   90.00
#
_symmetry.space_group_name_H-M   'P 1'
#
loop_
_entity.id
_entity.type
_entity.pdbx_description
1 polymer ?
#
loop_
_entity_poly.entity_id
_entity_poly.type
_entity_poly.pdbx_seq_one_letter_code
_entity_poly.pdbx_strand_id
1 'polypeptide(L)'
;MNPEKVVFGFFIVLALTLNFGFFVGEIDNPDHHHAWELFAVIVVNLVATVLKFGDRTQLGAVLLATSLVAILQLVAAALVWTAVVHVGEGGMTPSAMASIVSLAGGAMIANVVSVVLLLIETVMLRR
;
A
#
# COMPACT_ATOMS: atom_id res chain seq x y z
N MET A 1 0.25 2.77 28.10
CA MET A 1 0.33 2.52 26.64
C MET A 1 0.32 3.87 25.94
N ASN A 2 1.25 4.15 25.02
CA ASN A 2 1.27 5.44 24.31
C ASN A 2 0.30 5.38 23.10
N PRO A 3 -0.80 6.16 23.08
CA PRO A 3 -1.78 6.11 21.99
C PRO A 3 -1.20 6.46 20.62
N GLU A 4 -0.19 7.34 20.55
CA GLU A 4 0.46 7.71 19.29
C GLU A 4 1.13 6.50 18.63
N LYS A 5 1.83 5.68 19.44
CA LYS A 5 2.47 4.45 18.96
C LYS A 5 1.47 3.40 18.51
N VAL A 6 0.30 3.35 19.16
CA VAL A 6 -0.79 2.43 18.77
C VAL A 6 -1.37 2.84 17.42
N VAL A 7 -1.66 4.13 17.22
CA VAL A 7 -2.17 4.65 15.94
C VAL A 7 -1.15 4.43 14.82
N PHE A 8 0.13 4.69 15.08
CA PHE A 8 1.21 4.44 14.12
C PHE A 8 1.26 2.97 13.67
N GLY A 9 1.35 2.04 14.63
CA GLY A 9 1.39 0.61 14.32
C GLY A 9 0.12 0.12 13.63
N PHE A 10 -1.04 0.62 14.05
CA PHE A 10 -2.33 0.29 13.44
C PHE A 10 -2.34 0.62 11.94
N PHE A 11 -1.98 1.84 11.55
CA PHE A 11 -2.02 2.24 10.14
C PHE A 11 -0.97 1.51 9.29
N ILE A 12 0.21 1.21 9.84
CA ILE A 12 1.23 0.42 9.12
C ILE A 12 0.72 -1.00 8.84
N VAL A 13 0.13 -1.66 9.84
CA VAL A 13 -0.40 -3.02 9.67
C VAL A 13 -1.63 -3.01 8.76
N LEU A 14 -2.54 -2.05 8.94
CA LEU A 14 -3.74 -1.90 8.11
C LEU A 14 -3.40 -1.65 6.64
N ALA A 15 -2.38 -0.82 6.37
CA ALA A 15 -1.90 -0.56 5.01
C ALA A 15 -1.43 -1.84 4.31
N LEU A 16 -0.72 -2.72 5.02
CA LEU A 16 -0.32 -4.02 4.48
C LEU A 16 -1.52 -4.93 4.25
N THR A 17 -2.40 -5.08 5.24
CA THR A 17 -3.51 -6.05 5.16
C THR A 17 -4.55 -5.67 4.12
N LEU A 18 -4.84 -4.37 3.95
CA LEU A 18 -5.73 -3.92 2.87
C LEU A 18 -5.10 -4.13 1.50
N ASN A 19 -3.79 -3.84 1.36
CA ASN A 19 -3.08 -4.08 0.11
C ASN A 19 -3.06 -5.57 -0.25
N PHE A 20 -2.81 -6.44 0.73
CA PHE A 20 -2.95 -7.88 0.56
C PHE A 20 -4.37 -8.28 0.15
N GLY A 21 -5.40 -7.70 0.79
CA GLY A 21 -6.80 -7.94 0.43
C GLY A 21 -7.09 -7.62 -1.04
N PHE A 22 -6.62 -6.47 -1.53
CA PHE A 22 -6.74 -6.11 -2.95
C PHE A 22 -5.91 -7.01 -3.87
N PHE A 23 -4.73 -7.45 -3.42
CA PHE A 23 -3.82 -8.26 -4.24
C PHE A 23 -4.26 -9.72 -4.39
N VAL A 24 -4.94 -10.28 -3.39
CA VAL A 24 -5.37 -11.68 -3.41
C VAL A 24 -6.53 -11.87 -4.38
N GLY A 25 -6.32 -12.74 -5.36
CA GLY A 25 -7.30 -13.06 -6.39
C GLY A 25 -6.62 -13.65 -7.62
N GLU A 26 -7.41 -14.00 -8.63
CA GLU A 26 -6.88 -14.24 -9.97
C GLU A 26 -6.49 -12.89 -10.59
N ILE A 27 -5.19 -12.74 -10.83
CA ILE A 27 -4.54 -11.46 -11.20
C ILE A 27 -5.17 -10.75 -12.39
N ASP A 28 -5.74 -11.50 -13.32
CA ASP A 28 -6.33 -11.03 -14.58
C ASP A 28 -7.86 -10.99 -14.56
N ASN A 29 -8.51 -11.39 -13.46
CA ASN A 29 -9.97 -11.44 -13.36
C ASN A 29 -10.52 -10.15 -12.71
N PRO A 30 -11.22 -9.28 -13.46
CA PRO A 30 -11.75 -8.03 -12.92
C PRO A 30 -12.79 -8.18 -11.82
N ASP A 31 -13.45 -9.34 -11.72
CA ASP A 31 -14.50 -9.56 -10.72
C ASP A 31 -13.92 -9.80 -9.31
N HIS A 32 -12.62 -10.09 -9.21
CA HIS A 32 -11.92 -10.31 -7.94
C HIS A 32 -11.32 -9.05 -7.33
N HIS A 33 -11.19 -7.97 -8.10
CA HIS A 33 -10.48 -6.77 -7.70
C HIS A 33 -11.40 -5.56 -7.84
N HIS A 34 -11.65 -4.82 -6.77
CA HIS A 34 -12.60 -3.72 -6.80
C HIS A 34 -11.94 -2.34 -6.67
N ALA A 35 -12.49 -1.36 -7.39
CA ALA A 35 -12.01 0.02 -7.33
C ALA A 35 -12.08 0.62 -5.91
N TRP A 36 -13.10 0.23 -5.12
CA TRP A 36 -13.25 0.70 -3.75
C TRP A 36 -12.16 0.15 -2.82
N GLU A 37 -11.68 -1.06 -3.07
CA GLU A 37 -10.56 -1.66 -2.32
C GLU A 37 -9.27 -0.94 -2.66
N LEU A 38 -8.97 -0.74 -3.95
CA LEU A 38 -7.80 0.03 -4.39
C LEU A 38 -7.80 1.43 -3.78
N PHE A 39 -8.96 2.10 -3.76
CA PHE A 39 -9.12 3.39 -3.10
C PHE A 39 -8.81 3.34 -1.60
N ALA A 40 -9.37 2.36 -0.88
CA ALA A 40 -9.09 2.18 0.55
C ALA A 40 -7.59 1.93 0.80
N VAL A 41 -6.94 1.12 -0.05
CA VAL A 41 -5.50 0.83 0.02
C VAL A 41 -4.70 2.14 -0.13
N ILE A 42 -5.03 2.97 -1.13
CA ILE A 42 -4.37 4.26 -1.35
C ILE A 42 -4.52 5.18 -0.15
N VAL A 43 -5.75 5.37 0.34
CA VAL A 43 -6.04 6.30 1.45
C VAL A 43 -5.30 5.88 2.72
N VAL A 44 -5.34 4.59 3.06
CA VAL A 44 -4.65 4.10 4.26
C VAL A 44 -3.13 4.20 4.12
N ASN A 45 -2.57 3.94 2.93
CA ASN A 45 -1.15 4.14 2.67
C ASN A 45 -0.74 5.62 2.77
N LEU A 46 -1.60 6.55 2.33
CA LEU A 46 -1.38 7.99 2.52
C LEU A 46 -1.35 8.37 4.00
N VAL A 47 -2.31 7.90 4.80
CA VAL A 47 -2.32 8.16 6.25
C VAL A 47 -1.07 7.58 6.92
N ALA A 48 -0.72 6.32 6.61
CA ALA A 48 0.50 5.69 7.13
C ALA A 48 1.77 6.48 6.75
N THR A 49 1.81 7.05 5.55
CA THR A 49 2.93 7.89 5.09
C THR A 49 3.00 9.17 5.90
N VAL A 50 1.89 9.87 6.10
CA VAL A 50 1.82 11.11 6.91
C VAL A 50 2.28 10.83 8.34
N LEU A 51 1.88 9.72 8.94
CA LEU A 51 2.29 9.35 10.29
C LEU A 51 3.79 9.04 10.43
N LYS A 52 4.47 8.71 9.33
CA LYS A 52 5.94 8.53 9.30
C LYS A 52 6.70 9.84 9.18
N PHE A 53 6.03 10.94 8.79
CA PHE A 53 6.64 12.26 8.87
C PHE A 53 6.75 12.69 10.33
N GLY A 54 7.97 12.92 10.78
CA GLY A 54 8.26 13.36 12.16
C GLY A 54 9.44 12.64 12.77
N ASP A 55 9.74 11.42 12.31
CA ASP A 55 10.94 10.69 12.71
C ASP A 55 12.16 11.13 11.89
N ARG A 56 13.18 11.66 12.58
CA ARG A 56 14.44 12.13 11.98
C ARG A 56 15.55 11.08 12.02
N THR A 57 15.25 9.87 12.47
CA THR A 57 16.23 8.77 12.51
C THR A 57 16.46 8.19 11.12
N GLN A 58 17.57 7.46 10.94
CA GLN A 58 17.84 6.71 9.71
C GLN A 58 16.74 5.67 9.44
N LEU A 59 16.23 5.02 10.49
CA LEU A 59 15.15 4.04 10.38
C LEU A 59 13.84 4.72 9.92
N GLY A 60 13.50 5.88 10.50
CA GLY A 60 12.39 6.72 10.07
C GLY A 60 12.48 7.13 8.58
N ALA A 61 13.68 7.49 8.11
CA ALA A 61 13.90 7.82 6.69
C ALA A 61 13.63 6.63 5.76
N VAL A 62 14.06 5.42 6.13
CA VAL A 62 13.79 4.19 5.35
C VAL A 62 12.31 3.79 5.42
N LEU A 63 11.66 3.94 6.58
CA LEU A 63 10.22 3.75 6.72
C LEU A 63 9.42 4.69 5.81
N LEU A 64 9.83 5.96 5.73
CA LEU A 64 9.21 6.92 4.84
C LEU A 64 9.42 6.52 3.37
N ALA A 65 10.66 6.17 2.99
CA ALA A 65 10.99 5.75 1.62
C ALA A 65 10.13 4.57 1.14
N THR A 66 9.92 3.55 1.98
CA THR A 66 9.06 2.40 1.63
C THR A 66 7.60 2.82 1.39
N SER A 67 7.08 3.77 2.16
CA SER A 67 5.72 4.30 1.92
C SER A 67 5.60 5.09 0.64
N LEU A 68 6.63 5.87 0.28
CA LEU A 68 6.64 6.62 -0.97
C LEU A 68 6.66 5.66 -2.18
N VAL A 69 7.42 4.56 -2.10
CA VAL A 69 7.38 3.51 -3.12
C VAL A 69 6.00 2.89 -3.21
N ALA A 70 5.37 2.55 -2.07
CA ALA A 70 4.01 2.00 -2.04
C ALA A 70 2.99 2.96 -2.68
N ILE A 71 3.02 4.24 -2.33
CA ILE A 71 2.13 5.25 -2.91
C ILE A 71 2.33 5.38 -4.41
N LEU A 72 3.58 5.47 -4.89
CA LEU A 72 3.84 5.62 -6.33
C LEU A 72 3.26 4.45 -7.13
N GLN A 73 3.43 3.23 -6.63
CA GLN A 73 2.89 2.01 -7.23
C GLN A 73 1.35 2.02 -7.22
N LEU A 74 0.72 2.38 -6.09
CA LEU A 74 -0.74 2.42 -5.97
C LEU A 74 -1.36 3.55 -6.81
N VAL A 75 -0.72 4.71 -6.91
CA VAL A 75 -1.13 5.81 -7.78
C VAL A 75 -1.01 5.39 -9.24
N ALA A 76 0.07 4.73 -9.63
CA ALA A 76 0.20 4.17 -10.98
C ALA A 76 -0.93 3.17 -11.29
N ALA A 77 -1.26 2.28 -10.34
CA ALA A 77 -2.38 1.34 -10.48
C ALA A 77 -3.72 2.07 -10.68
N ALA A 78 -3.98 3.12 -9.89
CA ALA A 78 -5.18 3.93 -10.03
C ALA A 78 -5.24 4.71 -11.36
N LEU A 79 -4.11 5.19 -11.86
CA LEU A 79 -4.03 5.85 -13.17
C LEU A 79 -4.33 4.87 -14.30
N VAL A 80 -3.78 3.66 -14.25
CA VAL A 80 -4.10 2.59 -15.23
C VAL A 80 -5.59 2.24 -15.18
N TRP A 81 -6.14 2.03 -13.97
CA TRP A 81 -7.58 1.78 -13.81
C TRP A 81 -8.42 2.89 -14.42
N THR A 82 -8.10 4.15 -14.11
CA THR A 82 -8.85 5.31 -14.59
C THR A 82 -8.79 5.45 -16.11
N ALA A 83 -7.61 5.24 -16.70
CA ALA A 83 -7.42 5.26 -18.15
C ALA A 83 -8.27 4.18 -18.84
N VAL A 84 -8.28 2.96 -18.31
CA VAL A 84 -9.03 1.85 -18.90
C VAL A 84 -10.55 2.11 -18.85
N VAL A 85 -11.06 2.60 -17.72
CA VAL A 85 -12.50 2.81 -17.52
C VAL A 85 -13.03 4.05 -18.27
N HIS A 86 -12.25 5.13 -18.38
CA HIS A 86 -12.75 6.41 -18.91
C HIS A 86 -12.22 6.75 -20.32
N VAL A 87 -11.13 6.14 -20.76
CA VAL A 87 -10.51 6.40 -22.07
C VAL A 87 -10.67 5.19 -23.00
N GLY A 88 -10.70 3.97 -22.46
CA GLY A 88 -10.86 2.75 -23.25
C GLY A 88 -12.31 2.50 -23.67
N GLU A 89 -12.51 2.14 -24.95
CA GLU A 89 -13.84 1.83 -25.49
C GLU A 89 -14.35 0.41 -25.15
N GLY A 90 -13.53 -0.43 -24.49
CA GLY A 90 -13.76 -1.87 -24.31
C GLY A 90 -13.99 -2.35 -22.87
N GLY A 91 -14.07 -1.46 -21.88
CA GLY A 91 -14.18 -1.85 -20.47
C GLY A 91 -12.89 -2.47 -19.90
N MET A 92 -12.97 -3.04 -18.69
CA MET A 92 -11.81 -3.62 -18.01
C MET A 92 -11.36 -4.94 -18.67
N THR A 93 -10.17 -4.95 -19.27
CA THR A 93 -9.60 -6.16 -19.90
C THR A 93 -8.75 -6.96 -18.90
N PRO A 94 -8.56 -8.28 -19.13
CA PRO A 94 -7.72 -9.10 -18.25
C PRO A 94 -6.27 -8.63 -18.16
N SER A 95 -5.69 -8.15 -19.27
CA SER A 95 -4.32 -7.62 -19.30
C SER A 95 -4.18 -6.30 -18.52
N ALA A 96 -5.19 -5.43 -18.60
CA ALA A 96 -5.23 -4.21 -17.79
C ALA A 96 -5.35 -4.54 -16.30
N MET A 97 -6.23 -5.47 -15.94
CA MET A 97 -6.38 -5.91 -14.56
C MET A 97 -5.07 -6.49 -14.02
N ALA A 98 -4.42 -7.36 -14.80
CA ALA A 98 -3.13 -7.92 -14.41
C ALA A 98 -2.06 -6.86 -14.17
N SER A 99 -2.07 -5.77 -14.95
CA SER A 99 -1.16 -4.64 -14.77
C SER A 99 -1.43 -3.88 -13.47
N ILE A 100 -2.70 -3.62 -13.15
CA ILE A 100 -3.14 -2.94 -11.92
C ILE A 100 -2.74 -3.77 -10.69
N VAL A 101 -3.07 -5.06 -10.68
CA VAL A 101 -2.78 -5.97 -9.58
C VAL A 101 -1.27 -6.16 -9.40
N SER A 102 -0.50 -6.21 -10.50
CA SER A 102 0.97 -6.27 -10.44
C SER A 102 1.58 -5.03 -9.77
N LEU A 103 1.09 -3.83 -10.09
CA LEU A 103 1.52 -2.59 -9.45
C LEU A 103 1.16 -2.59 -7.96
N ALA A 104 -0.06 -3.01 -7.60
CA ALA A 104 -0.46 -3.17 -6.21
C ALA A 104 0.42 -4.21 -5.46
N GLY A 105 0.80 -5.31 -6.12
CA GLY A 105 1.75 -6.29 -5.59
C GLY A 105 3.11 -5.67 -5.25
N GLY A 106 3.63 -4.77 -6.10
CA GLY A 106 4.82 -3.98 -5.80
C GLY A 106 4.65 -3.12 -4.54
N ALA A 107 3.50 -2.46 -4.41
CA ALA A 107 3.17 -1.70 -3.20
C ALA A 107 3.03 -2.59 -1.95
N MET A 108 2.51 -3.81 -2.09
CA MET A 108 2.39 -4.77 -1.00
C MET A 108 3.78 -5.13 -0.45
N ILE A 109 4.76 -5.40 -1.31
CA ILE A 109 6.14 -5.69 -0.89
C ILE A 109 6.73 -4.51 -0.12
N ALA A 110 6.50 -3.27 -0.58
CA ALA A 110 6.94 -2.08 0.15
C ALA A 110 6.29 -1.99 1.56
N ASN A 111 5.00 -2.35 1.69
CA ASN A 111 4.32 -2.42 2.98
C ASN A 111 4.84 -3.54 3.88
N VAL A 112 5.24 -4.69 3.33
CA VAL A 112 5.92 -5.75 4.10
C VAL A 112 7.22 -5.23 4.70
N VAL A 113 8.05 -4.53 3.91
CA VAL A 113 9.28 -3.93 4.41
C VAL A 113 8.97 -2.93 5.54
N SER A 114 7.92 -2.11 5.39
CA SER A 114 7.50 -1.19 6.45
C SER A 114 7.14 -1.90 7.75
N VAL A 115 6.40 -3.02 7.69
CA VAL A 115 6.05 -3.80 8.88
C VAL A 115 7.30 -4.44 9.50
N VAL A 116 8.21 -4.98 8.69
CA VAL A 116 9.46 -5.56 9.19
C VAL A 116 10.32 -4.52 9.93
N LEU A 117 10.44 -3.30 9.38
CA LEU A 117 11.17 -2.22 10.04
C LEU A 117 10.55 -1.82 11.38
N LEU A 118 9.22 -1.73 11.47
CA LEU A 118 8.49 -1.49 12.72
C LEU A 118 8.77 -2.59 13.77
N LEU A 119 8.81 -3.86 13.34
CA LEU A 119 9.13 -4.98 14.23
C LEU A 119 10.58 -4.91 14.73
N ILE A 120 11.54 -4.60 13.84
CA ILE A 120 12.95 -4.44 14.20
C ILE A 120 13.11 -3.33 15.24
N GLU A 121 12.50 -2.16 15.02
CA GLU A 121 12.51 -1.04 15.97
C GLU A 121 11.95 -1.46 17.33
N THR A 122 10.83 -2.19 17.33
CA THR A 122 10.18 -2.68 18.56
C THR A 122 11.08 -3.65 19.35
N VAL A 123 11.84 -4.51 18.66
CA VAL A 123 12.78 -5.44 19.30
C VAL A 123 14.00 -4.71 19.85
N MET A 124 14.52 -3.72 19.12
CA MET A 124 15.67 -2.93 19.55
C MET A 124 15.37 -2.10 20.81
N LEU A 125 14.16 -1.52 20.92
CA LEU A 125 13.74 -0.74 22.09
C LEU A 125 13.57 -1.57 23.39
N ARG A 126 13.59 -2.92 23.30
CA ARG A 126 13.55 -3.80 24.47
C ARG A 126 14.94 -4.11 25.05
N ARG A 127 16.02 -3.73 24.37
CA ARG A 127 17.41 -3.88 24.84
C ARG A 127 17.93 -2.56 25.39
#